data_AF-A0A7C5U9P7-F1
#
_entry.id   AF-A0A7C5U9P7-F1
#
_cell.length_a   1.000
_cell.length_b   1.000
_cell.length_c   1.000
_cell.angle_alpha   90.00
_cell.angle_beta   90.00
_cell.angle_gamma   90.00
#
_symmetry.space_group_name_H-M   'P 1'
#
loop_
_entity.id
_entity.type
_entity.pdbx_description
1 polymer ?
#
loop_
_entity_poly.entity_id
_entity_poly.type
_entity_poly.pdbx_seq_one_letter_code
_entity_poly.pdbx_strand_id
1 'polypeptide(L)'
;MRKGRTWAVASLCMMVLLASPLLAQEKAGKGKVKAEKVSLVEGREGTIAELNVEKKSLVISVETGKATVNVTPETKLMKGGESVSLDKFKVGDAVVFGFKPRSRTELSFLADKLSYIAFIRRKVVEGEVVSFDREKGELKLKSDGQELTIGLTKVTRYFLGGEQLKAAQVELKPGSKVYVGYSTTGMAYAVFDKASWEAYAKYEMQMIEAKKKRVKPKEGAKPKQETKPEGK
;
A
#
# COMPACT_ATOMS: atom_id res chain seq x y z
N MET A 1 23.25 -91.13 11.07
CA MET A 1 22.21 -90.08 11.04
C MET A 1 22.37 -89.15 12.23
N ARG A 2 22.83 -87.90 12.02
CA ARG A 2 22.62 -86.71 12.87
C ARG A 2 23.10 -85.51 12.05
N LYS A 3 22.15 -84.69 11.60
CA LYS A 3 22.34 -83.56 10.68
C LYS A 3 22.96 -82.36 11.40
N GLY A 4 23.77 -81.61 10.66
CA GLY A 4 24.68 -80.57 11.13
C GLY A 4 24.05 -79.28 11.66
N ARG A 5 24.87 -78.57 12.44
CA ARG A 5 24.64 -77.25 13.04
C ARG A 5 24.84 -76.18 11.97
N THR A 6 23.77 -75.45 11.65
CA THR A 6 23.80 -74.22 10.85
C THR A 6 23.91 -72.99 11.75
N TRP A 7 24.60 -71.99 11.21
CA TRP A 7 25.08 -70.77 11.84
C TRP A 7 23.99 -69.85 12.42
N ALA A 8 24.33 -69.18 13.52
CA ALA A 8 23.65 -68.00 14.02
C ALA A 8 24.54 -66.77 13.72
N VAL A 9 24.12 -65.95 12.76
CA VAL A 9 24.54 -64.55 12.63
C VAL A 9 23.25 -63.75 12.49
N ALA A 10 22.68 -63.32 13.61
CA ALA A 10 21.56 -62.38 13.63
C ALA A 10 22.14 -60.98 13.79
N SER A 11 22.19 -60.27 12.67
CA SER A 11 22.60 -58.89 12.55
C SER A 11 21.59 -57.96 13.24
N LEU A 12 22.12 -57.16 14.17
CA LEU A 12 21.69 -55.84 14.63
C LEU A 12 20.36 -55.30 14.04
N CYS A 13 19.27 -55.41 14.82
CA CYS A 13 18.08 -54.58 14.62
C CYS A 13 18.38 -53.15 15.07
N MET A 14 18.72 -52.29 14.12
CA MET A 14 18.74 -50.84 14.31
C MET A 14 17.29 -50.36 14.41
N MET A 15 16.77 -50.19 15.63
CA MET A 15 15.53 -49.47 15.88
C MET A 15 15.72 -48.01 15.47
N VAL A 16 15.31 -47.67 14.24
CA VAL A 16 14.97 -46.29 13.90
C VAL A 16 13.62 -46.02 14.55
N LEU A 17 13.66 -45.38 15.73
CA LEU A 17 12.52 -44.66 16.28
C LEU A 17 12.14 -43.58 15.26
N LEU A 18 11.15 -43.88 14.42
CA LEU A 18 10.40 -42.87 13.67
C LEU A 18 9.67 -42.01 14.70
N ALA A 19 10.33 -40.96 15.17
CA ALA A 19 9.69 -39.85 15.83
C ALA A 19 8.77 -39.19 14.78
N SER A 20 7.47 -39.49 14.88
CA SER A 20 6.43 -38.76 14.15
C SER A 20 6.63 -37.26 14.36
N PRO A 21 6.80 -36.43 13.31
CA PRO A 21 6.67 -34.99 13.45
C PRO A 21 5.18 -34.65 13.49
N LEU A 22 4.51 -35.06 14.56
CA LEU A 22 3.22 -34.53 14.97
C LEU A 22 3.49 -33.40 15.96
N LEU A 23 4.08 -32.29 15.49
CA LEU A 23 4.21 -31.00 16.21
C LEU A 23 5.01 -29.99 15.36
N ALA A 24 4.37 -29.36 14.38
CA ALA A 24 4.76 -28.04 13.84
C ALA A 24 3.69 -27.47 12.90
N GLN A 25 2.43 -27.44 13.33
CA GLN A 25 1.51 -26.38 12.87
C GLN A 25 1.14 -25.55 14.08
N GLU A 26 2.14 -24.82 14.58
CA GLU A 26 1.92 -23.75 15.52
C GLU A 26 1.29 -22.58 14.75
N LYS A 27 0.04 -22.27 15.10
CA LYS A 27 -0.65 -20.99 14.88
C LYS A 27 -0.83 -20.56 13.43
N ALA A 28 -1.87 -21.13 12.80
CA ALA A 28 -2.80 -20.32 12.02
C ALA A 28 -3.47 -19.31 12.96
N GLY A 29 -2.75 -18.23 13.28
CA GLY A 29 -3.31 -17.10 13.99
C GLY A 29 -4.45 -16.55 13.15
N LYS A 30 -5.69 -16.73 13.63
CA LYS A 30 -6.82 -15.84 13.31
C LYS A 30 -6.48 -14.45 13.81
N GLY A 31 -5.53 -13.80 13.15
CA GLY A 31 -5.19 -12.41 13.39
C GLY A 31 -6.30 -11.58 12.79
N LYS A 32 -7.31 -11.23 13.60
CA LYS A 32 -7.95 -9.93 13.38
C LYS A 32 -6.81 -8.93 13.45
N VAL A 33 -6.40 -8.39 12.31
CA VAL A 33 -5.39 -7.34 12.24
C VAL A 33 -5.94 -6.20 13.10
N LYS A 34 -5.41 -6.08 14.32
CA LYS A 34 -5.70 -4.96 15.21
C LYS A 34 -5.35 -3.73 14.39
N ALA A 35 -6.34 -2.89 14.08
CA ALA A 35 -6.22 -1.80 13.13
C ALA A 35 -4.92 -1.02 13.38
N GLU A 36 -3.89 -1.34 12.59
CA GLU A 36 -2.62 -0.68 12.65
C GLU A 36 -2.91 0.77 12.29
N LYS A 37 -2.45 1.73 13.10
CA LYS A 37 -2.69 3.14 12.83
C LYS A 37 -1.90 3.52 11.58
N VAL A 38 -2.53 3.39 10.41
CA VAL A 38 -1.93 3.73 9.13
C VAL A 38 -1.85 5.24 9.04
N SER A 39 -0.64 5.78 8.99
CA SER A 39 -0.42 7.19 8.67
C SER A 39 -0.39 7.41 7.16
N LEU A 40 -0.73 8.63 6.74
CA LEU A 40 -0.46 9.04 5.37
C LEU A 40 1.03 9.32 5.24
N VAL A 41 1.62 8.90 4.12
CA VAL A 41 2.97 9.29 3.75
C VAL A 41 2.89 10.68 3.15
N GLU A 42 3.67 11.63 3.69
CA GLU A 42 3.82 12.95 3.11
C GLU A 42 4.91 12.95 2.05
N GLY A 43 4.69 13.73 0.98
CA GLY A 43 5.59 13.84 -0.15
C GLY A 43 5.77 15.29 -0.56
N ARG A 44 6.95 15.62 -1.04
CA ARG A 44 7.32 16.92 -1.58
C ARG A 44 7.26 16.88 -3.09
N GLU A 45 6.73 17.93 -3.68
CA GLU A 45 6.68 18.08 -5.14
C GLU A 45 7.95 18.78 -5.63
N GLY A 46 8.40 18.41 -6.82
CA GLY A 46 9.52 19.04 -7.49
C GLY A 46 9.70 18.53 -8.91
N THR A 47 10.74 19.03 -9.57
CA THR A 47 11.10 18.63 -10.94
C THR A 47 12.55 18.17 -10.98
N ILE A 48 12.82 17.04 -11.64
CA ILE A 48 14.20 16.55 -11.79
C ILE A 48 14.99 17.55 -12.64
N ALA A 49 16.00 18.17 -12.05
CA ALA A 49 16.89 19.13 -12.71
C ALA A 49 18.13 18.44 -13.29
N GLU A 50 18.67 17.46 -12.57
CA GLU A 50 19.83 16.67 -12.98
C GLU A 50 19.63 15.21 -12.55
N LEU A 51 20.09 14.27 -13.35
CA LEU A 51 19.95 12.84 -13.09
C LEU A 51 21.25 12.11 -13.44
N ASN A 52 21.82 11.40 -12.46
CA ASN A 52 22.95 10.50 -12.66
C ASN A 52 22.54 9.10 -12.19
N VAL A 53 22.19 8.24 -13.17
CA VAL A 53 21.73 6.88 -12.91
C VAL A 53 22.83 6.00 -12.31
N GLU A 54 24.07 6.13 -12.81
CA GLU A 54 25.22 5.34 -12.35
C GLU A 54 25.56 5.63 -10.88
N LYS A 55 25.58 6.91 -10.50
CA LYS A 55 25.83 7.36 -9.12
C LYS A 55 24.58 7.29 -8.24
N LYS A 56 23.44 6.85 -8.78
CA LYS A 56 22.13 6.83 -8.11
C LYS A 56 21.80 8.14 -7.42
N SER A 57 22.10 9.26 -8.08
CA SER A 57 21.95 10.60 -7.53
C SER A 57 21.16 11.49 -8.48
N LEU A 58 20.41 12.42 -7.93
CA LEU A 58 19.61 13.38 -8.67
C LEU A 58 19.54 14.72 -7.94
N VAL A 59 19.35 15.77 -8.71
CA VAL A 59 19.04 17.10 -8.20
C VAL A 59 17.58 17.39 -8.54
N ILE A 60 16.79 17.72 -7.52
CA ILE A 60 15.38 18.08 -7.67
C ILE A 60 15.24 19.58 -7.42
N SER A 61 14.73 20.29 -8.41
CA SER A 61 14.24 21.66 -8.24
C SER A 61 12.93 21.63 -7.46
N VAL A 62 12.90 22.35 -6.36
CA VAL A 62 11.74 22.57 -5.50
C VAL A 62 11.48 24.07 -5.37
N GLU A 63 10.33 24.45 -4.83
CA GLU A 63 9.96 25.86 -4.67
C GLU A 63 11.03 26.69 -3.92
N THR A 64 11.69 26.09 -2.94
CA THR A 64 12.71 26.74 -2.11
C THR A 64 14.16 26.62 -2.63
N GLY A 65 14.38 26.10 -3.84
CA GLY A 65 15.72 25.92 -4.41
C GLY A 65 15.96 24.53 -5.00
N LYS A 66 17.18 24.00 -4.80
CA LYS A 66 17.58 22.67 -5.31
C LYS A 66 17.91 21.72 -4.17
N ALA A 67 17.53 20.46 -4.32
CA ALA A 67 17.85 19.39 -3.38
C ALA A 67 18.63 18.27 -4.09
N THR A 68 19.86 18.03 -3.66
CA THR A 68 20.64 16.87 -4.09
C THR A 68 20.25 15.67 -3.26
N VAL A 69 19.83 14.60 -3.91
CA VAL A 69 19.28 13.41 -3.26
C VAL A 69 19.85 12.13 -3.88
N ASN A 70 19.83 11.06 -3.10
CA ASN A 70 20.37 9.76 -3.44
C ASN A 70 19.28 8.70 -3.40
N VAL A 71 19.35 7.77 -4.35
CA VAL A 71 18.49 6.61 -4.48
C VAL A 71 19.25 5.40 -3.96
N THR A 72 18.65 4.70 -3.02
CA THR A 72 19.19 3.47 -2.43
C THR A 72 18.41 2.26 -2.98
N PRO A 73 18.90 1.02 -2.82
CA PRO A 73 18.14 -0.18 -3.21
C PRO A 73 16.76 -0.29 -2.54
N GLU A 74 16.58 0.34 -1.37
CA GLU A 74 15.31 0.37 -0.63
C GLU A 74 14.38 1.50 -1.08
N THR A 75 14.84 2.42 -1.94
CA THR A 75 14.01 3.53 -2.39
C THR A 75 12.90 3.01 -3.29
N LYS A 76 11.64 3.28 -2.91
CA LYS A 76 10.49 2.91 -3.73
C LYS A 76 10.37 3.87 -4.92
N LEU A 77 10.69 3.35 -6.11
CA LEU A 77 10.61 4.09 -7.37
C LEU A 77 9.32 3.69 -8.11
N MET A 78 8.42 4.63 -8.37
CA MET A 78 7.19 4.35 -9.10
C MET A 78 6.90 5.33 -10.23
N LYS A 79 6.59 4.81 -11.42
CA LYS A 79 6.18 5.62 -12.55
C LYS A 79 5.11 4.90 -13.36
N GLY A 80 4.06 5.61 -13.78
CA GLY A 80 2.97 5.01 -14.57
C GLY A 80 2.22 3.89 -13.84
N GLY A 81 2.15 3.97 -12.50
CA GLY A 81 1.47 2.98 -11.67
C GLY A 81 2.24 1.67 -11.49
N GLU A 82 3.54 1.68 -11.75
CA GLU A 82 4.42 0.51 -11.66
C GLU A 82 5.71 0.82 -10.92
N SER A 83 6.28 -0.23 -10.31
CA SER A 83 7.64 -0.17 -9.79
C SER A 83 8.62 -0.13 -10.96
N VAL A 84 9.47 0.87 -10.99
CA VAL A 84 10.41 1.09 -12.09
C VAL A 84 11.83 1.26 -11.57
N SER A 85 12.82 1.10 -12.45
CA SER A 85 14.20 1.47 -12.21
C SER A 85 14.43 2.97 -12.44
N LEU A 86 15.56 3.48 -11.93
CA LEU A 86 15.86 4.91 -11.97
C LEU A 86 16.01 5.47 -13.40
N ASP A 87 16.42 4.65 -14.37
CA ASP A 87 16.53 5.01 -15.80
C ASP A 87 15.18 5.35 -16.45
N LYS A 88 14.05 5.04 -15.82
CA LYS A 88 12.73 5.44 -16.32
C LYS A 88 12.38 6.90 -16.02
N PHE A 89 13.15 7.54 -15.15
CA PHE A 89 13.05 8.97 -14.89
C PHE A 89 13.99 9.76 -15.81
N LYS A 90 13.63 11.00 -16.10
CA LYS A 90 14.46 11.91 -16.90
C LYS A 90 14.42 13.33 -16.34
N VAL A 91 15.41 14.13 -16.73
CA VAL A 91 15.40 15.57 -16.48
C VAL A 91 14.12 16.19 -17.04
N GLY A 92 13.50 17.08 -16.26
CA GLY A 92 12.22 17.70 -16.56
C GLY A 92 10.99 16.94 -16.06
N ASP A 93 11.13 15.70 -15.57
CA ASP A 93 10.01 14.98 -14.98
C ASP A 93 9.54 15.67 -13.68
N ALA A 94 8.23 15.91 -13.58
CA ALA A 94 7.57 16.31 -12.34
C ALA A 94 7.39 15.09 -11.43
N VAL A 95 7.85 15.20 -10.18
CA VAL A 95 7.92 14.09 -9.24
C VAL A 95 7.42 14.48 -7.85
N VAL A 96 7.02 13.46 -7.10
CA VAL A 96 6.81 13.50 -5.66
C VAL A 96 7.85 12.60 -5.01
N PHE A 97 8.52 13.12 -3.98
CA PHE A 97 9.57 12.39 -3.27
C PHE A 97 9.45 12.56 -1.77
N GLY A 98 10.04 11.63 -1.02
CA GLY A 98 10.16 11.69 0.43
C GLY A 98 11.49 11.15 0.87
N PHE A 99 11.99 11.66 2.00
CA PHE A 99 13.25 11.20 2.58
C PHE A 99 13.05 9.98 3.46
N LYS A 100 14.10 9.18 3.63
CA LYS A 100 14.15 8.18 4.69
C LYS A 100 14.09 8.88 6.07
N PRO A 101 13.55 8.20 7.10
CA PRO A 101 13.63 8.72 8.46
C PRO A 101 15.07 9.08 8.83
N ARG A 102 15.25 10.29 9.37
CA ARG A 102 16.57 10.84 9.80
C ARG A 102 17.59 11.10 8.68
N SER A 103 17.21 10.95 7.41
CA SER A 103 18.05 11.36 6.27
C SER A 103 17.55 12.66 5.64
N ARG A 104 18.47 13.45 5.10
CA ARG A 104 18.18 14.66 4.30
C ARG A 104 18.56 14.50 2.84
N THR A 105 19.16 13.38 2.46
CA THR A 105 19.68 13.12 1.13
C THR A 105 19.14 11.81 0.57
N GLU A 106 18.91 10.79 1.38
CA GLU A 106 18.41 9.50 0.92
C GLU A 106 16.89 9.49 0.80
N LEU A 107 16.41 9.05 -0.36
CA LEU A 107 14.98 8.95 -0.62
C LEU A 107 14.39 7.64 -0.05
N SER A 108 13.24 7.77 0.61
CA SER A 108 12.36 6.63 0.88
C SER A 108 11.54 6.28 -0.36
N PHE A 109 11.14 7.28 -1.15
CA PHE A 109 10.45 7.07 -2.42
C PHE A 109 10.67 8.22 -3.41
N LEU A 110 10.47 7.91 -4.70
CA LEU A 110 10.39 8.85 -5.81
C LEU A 110 9.31 8.34 -6.77
N ALA A 111 8.33 9.17 -7.10
CA ALA A 111 7.27 8.77 -8.02
C ALA A 111 6.68 9.91 -8.84
N ASP A 112 6.03 9.62 -9.96
CA ASP A 112 5.11 10.59 -10.56
C ASP A 112 3.90 10.84 -9.63
N LYS A 113 3.20 11.95 -9.88
CA LYS A 113 2.12 12.42 -9.01
C LYS A 113 0.99 11.39 -8.83
N LEU A 114 0.57 10.72 -9.90
CA LEU A 114 -0.54 9.79 -9.86
C LEU A 114 -0.11 8.48 -9.18
N SER A 115 1.09 7.99 -9.50
CA SER A 115 1.67 6.80 -8.85
C SER A 115 1.82 7.00 -7.34
N TYR A 116 2.28 8.18 -6.91
CA TYR A 116 2.37 8.54 -5.50
C TYR A 116 1.00 8.48 -4.80
N ILE A 117 -0.02 9.10 -5.40
CA ILE A 117 -1.37 9.13 -4.82
C ILE A 117 -1.96 7.72 -4.72
N ALA A 118 -1.80 6.91 -5.77
CA ALA A 118 -2.37 5.57 -5.81
C ALA A 118 -1.71 4.61 -4.83
N PHE A 119 -0.36 4.59 -4.75
CA PHE A 119 0.39 3.46 -4.18
C PHE A 119 1.35 3.80 -3.03
N ILE A 120 1.55 5.08 -2.72
CA ILE A 120 2.54 5.51 -1.72
C ILE A 120 1.90 6.31 -0.60
N ARG A 121 1.05 7.30 -0.94
CA ARG A 121 0.44 8.20 0.03
C ARG A 121 -0.34 7.45 1.12
N ARG A 122 -0.92 6.30 0.77
CA ARG A 122 -1.60 5.38 1.69
C ARG A 122 -0.90 4.03 1.66
N LYS A 123 -1.03 3.25 2.73
CA LYS A 123 -0.71 1.82 2.70
C LYS A 123 -1.64 1.14 1.69
N VAL A 124 -1.05 0.49 0.71
CA VAL A 124 -1.76 -0.31 -0.30
C VAL A 124 -1.24 -1.73 -0.22
N VAL A 125 -2.16 -2.69 -0.28
CA VAL A 125 -1.84 -4.11 -0.47
C VAL A 125 -2.35 -4.56 -1.82
N GLU A 126 -1.55 -5.34 -2.53
CA GLU A 126 -1.96 -6.07 -3.72
C GLU A 126 -2.32 -7.49 -3.30
N GLY A 127 -3.42 -8.05 -3.77
CA GLY A 127 -3.76 -9.43 -3.47
C GLY A 127 -4.79 -10.02 -4.39
N GLU A 128 -4.85 -11.34 -4.37
CA GLU A 128 -5.86 -12.13 -5.06
C GLU A 128 -7.09 -12.29 -4.17
N VAL A 129 -8.28 -12.02 -4.72
CA VAL A 129 -9.53 -12.15 -3.97
C VAL A 129 -9.78 -13.61 -3.61
N VAL A 130 -9.96 -13.87 -2.31
CA VAL A 130 -10.38 -15.19 -1.81
C VAL A 130 -11.89 -15.22 -1.63
N SER A 131 -12.45 -14.20 -0.98
CA SER A 131 -13.89 -14.04 -0.81
C SER A 131 -14.25 -12.58 -0.63
N PHE A 132 -15.42 -12.19 -1.12
CA PHE A 132 -15.97 -10.85 -0.96
C PHE A 132 -17.40 -10.94 -0.42
N ASP A 133 -17.59 -10.45 0.79
CA ASP A 133 -18.89 -10.43 1.47
C ASP A 133 -19.25 -8.98 1.81
N ARG A 134 -20.12 -8.38 0.99
CA ARG A 134 -20.56 -7.01 1.21
C ARG A 134 -21.44 -6.86 2.44
N GLU A 135 -22.29 -7.84 2.72
CA GLU A 135 -23.26 -7.75 3.81
C GLU A 135 -22.55 -7.74 5.16
N LYS A 136 -21.50 -8.57 5.30
CA LYS A 136 -20.60 -8.53 6.46
C LYS A 136 -19.60 -7.39 6.40
N GLY A 137 -19.41 -6.79 5.23
CA GLY A 137 -18.41 -5.75 5.01
C GLY A 137 -16.98 -6.31 5.13
N GLU A 138 -16.71 -7.46 4.54
CA GLU A 138 -15.42 -8.13 4.59
C GLU A 138 -14.91 -8.48 3.19
N LEU A 139 -13.63 -8.18 2.95
CA LEU A 139 -12.88 -8.62 1.78
C LEU A 139 -11.70 -9.45 2.26
N LYS A 140 -11.60 -10.71 1.80
CA LYS A 140 -10.44 -11.57 2.05
C LYS A 140 -9.55 -11.61 0.83
N LEU A 141 -8.26 -11.36 1.04
CA LEU A 141 -7.24 -11.39 0.00
C LEU A 141 -6.14 -12.37 0.37
N LYS A 142 -5.53 -13.00 -0.63
CA LYS A 142 -4.23 -13.65 -0.52
C LYS A 142 -3.16 -12.69 -1.03
N SER A 143 -2.29 -12.23 -0.14
CA SER A 143 -1.18 -11.31 -0.41
C SER A 143 0.09 -11.89 0.18
N ASP A 144 1.15 -12.01 -0.62
CA ASP A 144 2.46 -12.51 -0.17
C ASP A 144 2.40 -13.85 0.61
N GLY A 145 1.52 -14.75 0.15
CA GLY A 145 1.31 -16.06 0.78
C GLY A 145 0.48 -16.05 2.07
N GLN A 146 0.02 -14.88 2.53
CA GLN A 146 -0.83 -14.72 3.71
C GLN A 146 -2.27 -14.36 3.33
N GLU A 147 -3.22 -14.88 4.11
CA GLU A 147 -4.62 -14.44 4.01
C GLU A 147 -4.87 -13.22 4.89
N LEU A 148 -5.33 -12.14 4.26
CA LEU A 148 -5.70 -10.89 4.90
C LEU A 148 -7.22 -10.75 4.89
N THR A 149 -7.81 -10.45 6.06
CA THR A 149 -9.22 -10.04 6.15
C THR A 149 -9.30 -8.54 6.33
N ILE A 150 -9.97 -7.86 5.41
CA ILE A 150 -10.05 -6.40 5.32
C ILE A 150 -11.49 -5.95 5.53
N GLY A 151 -11.68 -5.03 6.47
CA GLY A 151 -12.98 -4.42 6.71
C GLY A 151 -13.36 -3.41 5.64
N LEU A 152 -14.57 -3.53 5.11
CA LEU A 152 -15.21 -2.62 4.18
C LEU A 152 -16.21 -1.74 4.94
N THR A 153 -16.43 -0.53 4.44
CA THR A 153 -17.36 0.43 5.03
C THR A 153 -18.24 1.05 3.96
N LYS A 154 -19.30 1.76 4.38
CA LYS A 154 -20.17 2.50 3.46
C LYS A 154 -19.43 3.58 2.65
N VAL A 155 -18.26 4.02 3.12
CA VAL A 155 -17.44 5.04 2.45
C VAL A 155 -16.30 4.43 1.63
N THR A 156 -16.14 3.10 1.63
CA THR A 156 -15.17 2.40 0.78
C THR A 156 -15.55 2.62 -0.68
N ARG A 157 -14.58 3.07 -1.47
CA ARG A 157 -14.77 3.33 -2.90
C ARG A 157 -14.25 2.18 -3.74
N TYR A 158 -14.87 1.95 -4.88
CA TYR A 158 -14.53 0.84 -5.76
C TYR A 158 -14.25 1.38 -7.15
N PHE A 159 -13.09 1.02 -7.70
CA PHE A 159 -12.69 1.40 -9.06
C PHE A 159 -12.32 0.14 -9.82
N LEU A 160 -13.18 -0.32 -10.73
CA LEU A 160 -12.99 -1.58 -11.45
C LEU A 160 -13.34 -1.36 -12.93
N GLY A 161 -12.66 -2.07 -13.83
CA GLY A 161 -12.90 -1.95 -15.27
C GLY A 161 -12.59 -0.58 -15.86
N GLY A 162 -11.79 0.25 -15.19
CA GLY A 162 -11.40 1.60 -15.60
C GLY A 162 -12.27 2.72 -15.03
N GLU A 163 -13.31 2.41 -14.24
CA GLU A 163 -14.26 3.42 -13.75
C GLU A 163 -14.60 3.25 -12.26
N GLN A 164 -15.24 4.27 -11.69
CA GLN A 164 -15.74 4.22 -10.31
C GLN A 164 -17.13 3.59 -10.27
N LEU A 165 -17.26 2.48 -9.55
CA LEU A 165 -18.53 1.79 -9.39
C LEU A 165 -19.23 2.19 -8.09
N LYS A 166 -20.56 2.23 -8.11
CA LYS A 166 -21.34 2.27 -6.87
C LYS A 166 -21.15 0.95 -6.15
N ALA A 167 -21.22 0.97 -4.82
CA ALA A 167 -21.10 -0.23 -4.01
C ALA A 167 -21.97 -1.34 -4.61
N ALA A 168 -23.30 -1.19 -4.66
CA ALA A 168 -24.23 -2.23 -5.14
C ALA A 168 -23.89 -2.92 -6.48
N GLN A 169 -23.08 -2.30 -7.36
CA GLN A 169 -22.69 -2.85 -8.68
C GLN A 169 -21.39 -3.66 -8.65
N VAL A 170 -20.63 -3.60 -7.56
CA VAL A 170 -19.32 -4.24 -7.48
C VAL A 170 -19.48 -5.71 -7.16
N GLU A 171 -18.86 -6.51 -8.02
CA GLU A 171 -18.61 -7.93 -7.84
C GLU A 171 -17.11 -8.17 -7.91
N LEU A 172 -16.56 -8.84 -6.89
CA LEU A 172 -15.16 -9.25 -6.87
C LEU A 172 -15.13 -10.78 -6.92
N LYS A 173 -14.73 -11.32 -8.06
CA LYS A 173 -14.66 -12.77 -8.25
C LYS A 173 -13.43 -13.33 -7.51
N PRO A 174 -13.54 -14.50 -6.87
CA PRO A 174 -12.36 -15.21 -6.38
C PRO A 174 -11.34 -15.39 -7.51
N GLY A 175 -10.07 -15.16 -7.22
CA GLY A 175 -9.00 -15.18 -8.20
C GLY A 175 -8.68 -13.85 -8.88
N SER A 176 -9.55 -12.85 -8.78
CA SER A 176 -9.27 -11.51 -9.30
C SER A 176 -8.16 -10.83 -8.50
N LYS A 177 -7.19 -10.21 -9.19
CA LYS A 177 -6.19 -9.36 -8.55
C LYS A 177 -6.74 -7.96 -8.31
N VAL A 178 -6.59 -7.47 -7.07
CA VAL A 178 -7.01 -6.12 -6.68
C VAL A 178 -5.98 -5.47 -5.77
N TYR A 179 -6.04 -4.15 -5.74
CA TYR A 179 -5.31 -3.29 -4.81
C TYR A 179 -6.28 -2.73 -3.77
N VAL A 180 -5.88 -2.74 -2.51
CA VAL A 180 -6.67 -2.16 -1.43
C VAL A 180 -5.86 -1.09 -0.71
N GLY A 181 -6.30 0.16 -0.87
CA GLY A 181 -5.76 1.29 -0.14
C GLY A 181 -6.44 1.44 1.21
N TYR A 182 -5.66 1.48 2.29
CA TYR A 182 -6.17 1.61 3.64
C TYR A 182 -6.48 3.07 4.01
N SER A 183 -7.54 3.25 4.80
CA SER A 183 -7.80 4.46 5.55
C SER A 183 -6.88 4.53 6.78
N THR A 184 -6.84 5.69 7.42
CA THR A 184 -6.11 5.87 8.69
C THR A 184 -6.73 5.10 9.86
N THR A 185 -7.94 4.57 9.68
CA THR A 185 -8.64 3.73 10.67
C THR A 185 -8.38 2.24 10.46
N GLY A 186 -7.51 1.87 9.51
CA GLY A 186 -7.20 0.46 9.19
C GLY A 186 -8.27 -0.26 8.37
N MET A 187 -9.27 0.45 7.85
CA MET A 187 -10.31 -0.11 6.97
C MET A 187 -10.00 0.17 5.50
N ALA A 188 -10.67 -0.51 4.57
CA ALA A 188 -10.54 -0.21 3.15
C ALA A 188 -11.07 1.20 2.84
N TYR A 189 -10.19 2.07 2.34
CA TYR A 189 -10.56 3.37 1.78
C TYR A 189 -11.00 3.24 0.32
N ALA A 190 -10.22 2.50 -0.45
CA ALA A 190 -10.50 2.21 -1.85
C ALA A 190 -10.06 0.79 -2.19
N VAL A 191 -10.83 0.14 -3.06
CA VAL A 191 -10.48 -1.11 -3.74
C VAL A 191 -10.43 -0.81 -5.23
N PHE A 192 -9.34 -1.17 -5.89
CA PHE A 192 -9.20 -0.91 -7.32
C PHE A 192 -8.43 -2.01 -8.05
N ASP A 193 -8.75 -2.24 -9.32
CA ASP A 193 -7.97 -3.15 -10.16
C ASP A 193 -6.82 -2.40 -10.87
N LYS A 194 -5.98 -3.16 -11.58
CA LYS A 194 -4.86 -2.59 -12.34
C LYS A 194 -5.34 -1.71 -13.50
N ALA A 195 -6.53 -1.89 -14.06
CA ALA A 195 -7.02 -1.03 -15.13
C ALA A 195 -7.49 0.34 -14.59
N SER A 196 -7.85 0.41 -13.31
CA SER A 196 -8.54 1.56 -12.72
C SER A 196 -7.67 2.40 -11.79
N TRP A 197 -6.37 2.08 -11.64
CA TRP A 197 -5.47 2.78 -10.73
C TRP A 197 -5.39 4.28 -11.03
N GLU A 198 -5.38 4.67 -12.32
CA GLU A 198 -5.37 6.08 -12.71
C GLU A 198 -6.66 6.80 -12.35
N ALA A 199 -7.81 6.17 -12.60
CA ALA A 199 -9.12 6.73 -12.28
C ALA A 199 -9.22 6.99 -10.76
N TYR A 200 -8.76 6.03 -9.96
CA TYR A 200 -8.63 6.19 -8.52
C TYR A 200 -7.69 7.35 -8.14
N ALA A 201 -6.49 7.41 -8.72
CA ALA A 201 -5.49 8.44 -8.42
C ALA A 201 -6.03 9.85 -8.73
N LYS A 202 -6.65 10.03 -9.90
CA LYS A 202 -7.26 11.30 -10.34
C LYS A 202 -8.39 11.71 -9.40
N TYR A 203 -9.24 10.77 -9.00
CA TYR A 203 -10.29 11.03 -8.03
C TYR A 203 -9.74 11.49 -6.67
N GLU A 204 -8.76 10.78 -6.10
CA GLU A 204 -8.19 11.13 -4.80
C GLU A 204 -7.47 12.49 -4.86
N MET A 205 -6.82 12.80 -5.99
CA MET A 205 -6.22 14.12 -6.24
C MET A 205 -7.25 15.24 -6.15
N GLN A 206 -8.38 15.10 -6.86
CA GLN A 206 -9.48 16.08 -6.82
C GLN A 206 -10.02 16.24 -5.40
N MET A 207 -10.16 15.15 -4.64
CA MET A 207 -10.62 15.21 -3.25
C MET A 207 -9.63 15.92 -2.33
N ILE A 208 -8.32 15.74 -2.53
CA ILE A 208 -7.27 16.45 -1.79
C ILE A 208 -7.34 17.95 -2.09
N GLU A 209 -7.45 18.32 -3.38
CA GLU A 209 -7.55 19.72 -3.79
C GLU A 209 -8.82 20.39 -3.26
N ALA A 210 -9.96 19.71 -3.34
CA ALA A 210 -11.22 20.21 -2.81
C ALA A 210 -11.14 20.46 -1.29
N LYS A 211 -10.47 19.58 -0.54
CA LYS A 211 -10.22 19.78 0.89
C LYS A 211 -9.30 20.97 1.14
N LYS A 212 -8.20 21.13 0.39
CA LYS A 212 -7.31 22.30 0.50
C LYS A 212 -8.07 23.61 0.26
N LYS A 213 -8.95 23.66 -0.74
CA LYS A 213 -9.80 24.84 -1.04
C LYS A 213 -10.78 25.17 0.09
N ARG A 214 -11.34 24.17 0.77
CA ARG A 214 -12.24 24.37 1.92
C ARG A 214 -11.54 24.84 3.19
N VAL A 215 -10.26 24.50 3.35
CA VAL A 215 -9.46 24.88 4.53
C VAL A 215 -8.87 26.28 4.41
N LYS A 216 -8.67 26.80 3.18
CA LYS A 216 -8.36 28.23 3.00
C LYS A 216 -9.55 29.06 3.51
N PRO A 217 -9.36 29.97 4.49
CA PRO A 217 -10.43 30.87 4.91
C PRO A 217 -10.96 31.63 3.69
N LYS A 218 -12.28 31.80 3.60
CA LYS A 218 -12.83 32.86 2.75
C LYS A 218 -12.33 34.19 3.32
N GLU A 219 -11.25 34.73 2.78
CA GLU A 219 -10.94 36.16 2.93
C GLU A 219 -12.19 36.93 2.47
N GLY A 220 -12.91 37.53 3.44
CA GLY A 220 -14.13 38.29 3.17
C GLY A 220 -15.36 37.97 4.02
N ALA A 221 -15.29 37.06 5.00
CA ALA A 221 -16.38 36.97 6.00
C ALA A 221 -16.32 38.20 6.93
N LYS A 222 -17.06 39.27 6.57
CA LYS A 222 -17.31 40.43 7.44
C LYS A 222 -17.71 39.98 8.85
N PRO A 223 -17.18 40.59 9.92
CA PRO A 223 -17.60 40.27 11.27
C PRO A 223 -19.10 40.58 11.43
N LYS A 224 -19.83 39.60 11.96
CA LYS A 224 -21.23 39.75 12.37
C LYS A 224 -21.25 40.83 13.46
N GLN A 225 -21.88 41.97 13.19
CA GLN A 225 -22.18 42.95 14.24
C GLN A 225 -23.07 42.28 15.29
N GLU A 226 -22.58 42.18 16.51
CA GLU A 226 -23.41 41.89 17.68
C GLU A 226 -24.36 43.07 17.89
N THR A 227 -25.64 42.88 17.56
CA THR A 227 -26.70 43.75 18.05
C THR A 227 -26.89 43.49 19.54
N LYS A 228 -26.43 44.43 20.35
CA LYS A 228 -26.69 44.54 21.78
C LYS A 228 -28.20 44.69 22.01
N PRO A 229 -28.84 43.92 22.90
CA PRO A 229 -30.25 44.13 23.23
C PRO A 229 -30.37 45.38 24.12
N GLU A 230 -31.23 46.32 23.70
CA GLU A 230 -31.69 47.43 24.53
C GLU A 230 -32.53 46.91 25.69
N GLY A 231 -32.26 47.45 26.88
CA GLY A 231 -32.97 47.14 28.11
C GLY A 231 -34.42 47.62 28.09
N LYS A 232 -35.23 46.94 28.87
CA LYS A 232 -36.46 47.46 29.48
C LYS A 232 -36.39 47.21 30.98
#